data_AF-A0A8S2ZX14-F1
#
_entry.id   AF-A0A8S2ZX14-F1
#
_cell.length_a   1.000
_cell.length_b   1.000
_cell.length_c   1.000
_cell.angle_alpha   90.00
_cell.angle_beta   90.00
_cell.angle_gamma   90.00
#
_symmetry.space_group_name_H-M   'P 1'
#
loop_
_entity.id
_entity.type
_entity.pdbx_description
1 polymer ?
#
loop_
_entity_poly.entity_id
_entity_poly.type
_entity_poly.pdbx_seq_one_letter_code
_entity_poly.pdbx_strand_id
1 'polypeptide(L)' 'INWNTLLREKADFVPVLESPDDTSYFDTRQDRYKHSDDDDDNSSSTHTNDSDSLFASFSSVPLKYVSELSGNSKQRFTNK' A
#
# COMPACT_ATOMS: atom_id res chain seq x y z
N ILE A 1 -4.35 4.18 -32.68
CA ILE A 1 -3.71 3.43 -31.58
C ILE A 1 -3.69 1.96 -31.96
N ASN A 2 -2.50 1.35 -31.96
CA ASN A 2 -2.36 -0.10 -32.09
C ASN A 2 -2.15 -0.69 -30.70
N TRP A 3 -3.16 -1.36 -30.15
CA TRP A 3 -3.13 -1.90 -28.79
C TRP A 3 -2.08 -3.00 -28.60
N ASN A 4 -1.68 -3.70 -29.67
CA ASN A 4 -0.63 -4.73 -29.59
C ASN A 4 0.76 -4.13 -29.39
N THR A 5 0.97 -2.85 -29.72
CA THR A 5 2.27 -2.17 -29.64
C THR A 5 2.30 -1.06 -28.60
N LEU A 6 1.16 -0.65 -28.04
CA LEU A 6 1.04 0.52 -27.17
C LEU A 6 2.08 0.55 -26.02
N LEU A 7 2.33 -0.59 -25.36
CA LEU A 7 3.31 -0.67 -24.27
C LEU A 7 4.78 -0.59 -24.72
N ARG A 8 5.03 -0.66 -26.03
CA ARG A 8 6.36 -0.57 -26.64
C ARG A 8 6.62 0.81 -27.24
N GLU A 9 5.61 1.67 -27.28
CA GLU A 9 5.73 3.04 -27.76
C GLU A 9 6.30 3.93 -26.64
N LYS A 10 7.17 4.88 -27.02
CA LYS A 10 7.73 5.84 -26.05
C LYS A 10 6.62 6.81 -25.64
N ALA A 11 6.45 7.01 -24.34
CA ALA A 11 5.58 8.07 -23.85
C ALA A 11 6.12 9.45 -24.28
N ASP A 12 5.23 10.30 -24.79
CA ASP A 12 5.57 11.69 -25.17
C ASP A 12 6.02 12.51 -23.97
N PHE A 13 5.55 12.14 -22.78
CA PHE A 13 5.87 12.79 -21.52
C PHE A 13 6.54 11.80 -20.56
N VAL A 14 7.67 12.23 -19.99
CA VAL A 14 8.35 11.55 -18.90
C VAL A 14 8.54 12.58 -17.77
N PRO A 15 7.94 12.39 -16.58
CA PRO A 15 8.10 13.33 -15.48
C PRO A 15 9.55 13.39 -15.02
N VAL A 16 10.03 14.61 -14.81
CA VAL A 16 11.37 14.87 -14.24
C VAL A 16 11.22 14.93 -12.73
N LEU A 17 11.88 14.02 -12.01
CA LEU A 17 11.88 13.97 -10.55
C LEU A 17 13.20 14.51 -10.01
N GLU A 18 13.14 15.41 -9.02
CA GLU A 18 14.33 15.98 -8.38
C GLU A 18 14.94 15.01 -7.34
N SER A 19 14.12 14.15 -6.75
CA SER A 19 14.50 13.20 -5.70
C SER A 19 13.57 11.97 -5.70
N PRO A 20 13.92 10.85 -5.03
CA PRO A 20 13.03 9.69 -4.91
C PRO A 20 11.74 9.98 -4.14
N ASP A 21 11.71 11.04 -3.32
CA ASP A 21 10.56 11.45 -2.52
C ASP A 21 9.79 12.64 -3.14
N ASP A 22 10.08 12.97 -4.39
CA ASP A 22 9.45 14.09 -5.11
C ASP A 22 7.96 13.82 -5.35
N THR A 23 7.12 14.67 -4.77
CA THR A 23 5.66 14.63 -4.88
C THR A 23 5.09 15.84 -5.63
N SER A 24 5.92 16.58 -6.38
CA SER A 24 5.55 17.84 -7.06
C SER A 24 4.45 17.70 -8.14
N TYR A 25 4.30 16.51 -8.72
CA TYR A 25 3.22 16.21 -9.68
C TYR A 25 1.91 15.80 -9.00
N PHE A 26 1.88 15.69 -7.67
CA PHE A 26 0.68 15.47 -6.88
C PHE A 26 0.07 16.79 -6.44
N ASP A 27 -1.24 16.79 -6.24
CA ASP A 27 -1.94 17.96 -5.72
C ASP A 27 -1.69 18.12 -4.22
N THR A 28 -1.10 19.25 -3.82
CA THR A 28 -0.76 19.56 -2.43
C THR A 28 -1.92 20.11 -1.61
N ARG A 29 -3.08 20.28 -2.24
CA ARG A 29 -4.27 20.89 -1.63
C ARG A 29 -4.89 20.00 -0.56
N GLN A 30 -4.53 20.30 0.69
CA GLN A 30 -5.08 19.63 1.87
C GLN A 30 -6.56 19.95 2.13
N ASP A 31 -7.15 20.96 1.48
CA ASP A 31 -8.57 21.29 1.59
C ASP A 31 -9.46 20.32 0.79
N ARG A 32 -8.90 19.65 -0.22
CA ARG A 32 -9.63 18.69 -1.07
C ARG A 32 -9.49 17.24 -0.61
N TYR A 33 -8.46 16.96 0.17
CA TYR A 33 -8.15 15.63 0.68
C TYR A 33 -7.95 15.75 2.19
N LYS A 34 -8.83 15.11 2.96
CA LYS A 34 -8.70 15.04 4.42
C LYS A 34 -7.44 14.23 4.76
N HIS A 35 -6.32 14.92 4.92
CA HIS A 35 -5.04 14.38 5.36
C HIS A 35 -4.72 14.72 6.82
N SER A 36 -5.65 15.35 7.53
CA SER A 36 -5.55 15.48 8.97
C SER A 36 -5.70 14.09 9.56
N ASP A 37 -4.67 13.63 10.27
CA ASP A 37 -4.67 12.43 11.11
C ASP A 37 -5.75 12.47 12.22
N ASP A 38 -6.57 13.52 12.27
CA ASP A 38 -7.67 13.73 13.22
C ASP A 38 -8.85 12.73 13.07
N ASP A 39 -8.82 11.81 12.12
CA ASP A 39 -9.73 10.64 12.14
C ASP A 39 -9.15 9.46 12.96
N ASP A 40 -7.93 9.57 13.52
CA ASP A 40 -7.32 8.53 14.38
C ASP A 40 -7.65 8.72 15.89
N ASP A 41 -8.23 9.87 16.28
CA ASP A 41 -8.57 10.17 17.69
C ASP A 41 -10.07 9.97 18.03
N ASN A 42 -10.78 9.11 17.29
CA ASN A 42 -12.14 8.67 17.69
C ASN A 42 -12.51 7.19 17.43
N SER A 43 -11.55 6.25 17.41
CA SER A 43 -11.91 4.84 17.72
C SER A 43 -10.76 3.96 18.18
N SER A 44 -9.93 4.44 19.11
CA SER A 44 -9.08 3.55 19.94
C SER A 44 -9.89 2.68 20.92
N SER A 45 -11.23 2.63 20.87
CA SER A 45 -12.01 1.93 21.91
C SER A 45 -13.33 1.31 21.48
N THR A 46 -13.41 0.65 20.33
CA THR A 46 -14.35 -0.48 20.20
C THR A 46 -13.76 -1.57 19.31
N HIS A 47 -12.85 -2.37 19.87
CA HIS A 47 -12.59 -3.73 19.40
C HIS A 47 -13.87 -4.57 19.58
N THR A 48 -14.82 -4.44 18.66
CA THR A 48 -15.83 -5.47 18.42
C THR A 48 -15.22 -6.47 17.44
N ASN A 49 -15.28 -7.75 17.79
CA ASN A 49 -14.76 -8.87 16.99
C ASN A 49 -15.28 -8.91 15.55
N ASP A 50 -16.33 -8.15 15.23
CA ASP A 50 -16.93 -8.04 13.90
C ASP A 50 -16.08 -7.20 12.93
N SER A 51 -15.35 -6.18 13.43
CA SER A 51 -14.47 -5.34 12.61
C SER A 51 -13.22 -6.12 12.16
N ASP A 52 -12.70 -7.00 13.01
CA ASP A 52 -11.52 -7.82 12.72
C ASP A 52 -11.78 -8.84 11.59
N SER A 53 -13.02 -9.30 11.45
CA SER A 53 -13.43 -10.21 10.36
C SER A 53 -13.48 -9.52 8.99
N LEU A 54 -13.90 -8.25 8.95
CA LEU A 54 -13.97 -7.46 7.72
C LEU A 54 -12.58 -7.22 7.10
N PHE A 55 -11.56 -7.01 7.95
CA PHE A 55 -10.20 -6.72 7.50
C PHE A 55 -9.28 -7.95 7.47
N ALA A 56 -9.76 -9.13 7.86
CA ALA A 56 -8.96 -10.36 7.90
C ALA A 56 -8.30 -10.73 6.55
N SER A 57 -8.93 -10.37 5.42
CA SER A 57 -8.39 -10.63 4.08
C SER A 57 -7.74 -9.40 3.42
N PHE A 58 -7.50 -8.32 4.16
CA PHE A 58 -6.90 -7.10 3.61
C PHE A 58 -5.40 -7.28 3.28
N SER A 59 -4.69 -8.08 4.08
CA SER A 59 -3.26 -8.29 3.90
C SER A 59 -2.99 -9.08 2.62
N SER A 60 -2.20 -8.51 1.71
CA SER A 60 -1.75 -9.14 0.48
C SER A 60 -0.24 -9.01 0.33
N VAL A 61 0.39 -10.07 -0.19
CA VAL A 61 1.83 -10.09 -0.49
C VAL A 61 2.00 -10.39 -1.98
N PRO A 62 2.81 -9.60 -2.72
CA PRO A 62 3.09 -9.90 -4.11
C PRO A 62 3.65 -11.32 -4.27
N LEU A 63 3.12 -12.09 -5.23
CA LEU A 63 3.45 -13.52 -5.41
C LEU A 63 4.95 -13.80 -5.50
N LYS A 64 5.71 -12.86 -6.07
CA LYS A 64 7.18 -12.92 -6.17
C LYS A 64 7.92 -13.04 -4.83
N TYR A 65 7.30 -12.62 -3.72
CA TYR A 65 7.88 -12.68 -2.37
C TYR A 65 7.27 -13.79 -1.50
N VAL A 66 6.29 -14.54 -2.02
CA VAL A 66 5.61 -15.60 -1.25
C VAL A 66 6.56 -16.77 -0.95
N SER A 67 7.49 -17.07 -1.88
CA SER A 67 8.52 -18.11 -1.67
C SER A 67 9.53 -17.77 -0.57
N GLU A 68 9.81 -16.48 -0.37
CA GLU A 68 10.73 -16.01 0.68
C GLU A 68 10.09 -16.15 2.06
N LEU A 69 8.77 -15.94 2.15
CA LEU A 69 7.99 -16.18 3.37
C LEU A 69 7.83 -17.67 3.69
N SER A 70 7.76 -18.52 2.67
CA SER A 70 7.72 -19.98 2.84
C SER A 70 9.04 -20.56 3.37
N GLY A 71 10.13 -19.78 3.37
CA GLY A 71 11.48 -20.24 3.70
C GLY A 71 11.83 -20.37 5.19
N ASN A 72 11.03 -19.85 6.12
CA ASN A 72 11.45 -19.71 7.54
C ASN A 72 10.50 -20.32 8.60
N SER A 73 9.94 -21.50 8.36
CA SER A 73 9.23 -22.27 9.40
C SER A 73 10.17 -23.04 10.36
N LYS A 74 11.13 -22.33 10.96
CA LYS A 74 11.92 -22.80 12.12
C LYS A 74 12.24 -21.63 13.04
N GLN A 75 11.23 -21.06 13.70
CA GLN A 75 11.45 -20.35 14.96
C GLN A 75 10.57 -21.00 16.02
N ARG A 76 11.26 -21.70 16.92
CA ARG A 76 10.74 -22.32 18.13
C ARG A 76 10.27 -21.19 19.04
N PHE A 77 9.00 -21.20 19.42
CA PHE A 77 8.59 -20.69 20.72
C PHE A 77 7.71 -21.74 21.38
N THR A 78 8.37 -22.59 22.17
CA THR A 78 7.73 -23.16 23.34
C THR A 78 7.49 -22.01 24.31
N ASN A 79 6.29 -21.85 24.84
CA ASN A 79 6.15 -21.27 26.16
C ASN A 79 5.15 -22.09 26.97
N LYS A 80 5.54 -22.19 28.24
CA LYS A 80 5.07 -23.07 29.30
C LYS A 80 3.99 -22.37 30.12
#